data_AF-A0A944C9Q5-F1
#
_entry.id   AF-A0A944C9Q5-F1
#
_cell.length_a   1.000
_cell.length_b   1.000
_cell.length_c   1.000
_cell.angle_alpha   90.00
_cell.angle_beta   90.00
_cell.angle_gamma   90.00
#
_symmetry.space_group_name_H-M   'P 1'
#
loop_
_entity.id
_entity.type
_entity.pdbx_description
1 polymer ?
#
loop_
_entity_poly.entity_id
_entity_poly.type
_entity_poly.pdbx_seq_one_letter_code
_entity_poly.pdbx_strand_id
1 'polypeptide(L)'
;MELEFMKGHIAATMTLIQGLIDQGTVDRDKLDAFFAGFVCQLPHTRDTLGLRLVIDQWREGLRSGEDDGVLRQRLFEVIKGGRQPD
;
A
#
# COMPACT_ATOMS: atom_id res chain seq x y z
N MET A 1 -16.13 -11.12 -3.91
CA MET A 1 -15.18 -11.95 -4.68
C MET A 1 -14.11 -11.08 -5.32
N GLU A 2 -14.49 -10.03 -6.06
CA GLU A 2 -13.53 -9.06 -6.64
C GLU A 2 -12.67 -8.34 -5.59
N LEU A 3 -13.27 -7.96 -4.45
CA LEU A 3 -12.53 -7.30 -3.36
C LEU A 3 -11.44 -8.19 -2.76
N GLU A 4 -11.73 -9.48 -2.50
CA GLU A 4 -10.74 -10.45 -1.98
C GLU A 4 -9.65 -10.78 -3.00
N PHE A 5 -10.00 -10.81 -4.29
CA PHE A 5 -9.03 -10.97 -5.37
C PHE A 5 -8.08 -9.76 -5.43
N MET A 6 -8.62 -8.54 -5.40
CA MET A 6 -7.84 -7.31 -5.36
C MET A 6 -6.92 -7.24 -4.12
N LYS A 7 -7.40 -7.68 -2.93
CA LYS A 7 -6.57 -7.82 -1.72
C LYS A 7 -5.36 -8.72 -1.95
N GLY A 8 -5.60 -9.90 -2.53
CA GLY A 8 -4.54 -10.87 -2.81
C GLY A 8 -3.47 -10.31 -3.74
N HIS A 9 -3.89 -9.60 -4.80
CA HIS A 9 -2.96 -8.97 -5.74
C HIS A 9 -2.13 -7.86 -5.09
N ILE A 10 -2.75 -6.97 -4.32
CA ILE A 10 -2.03 -5.90 -3.63
C ILE A 10 -1.02 -6.52 -2.64
N ALA A 11 -1.44 -7.48 -1.80
CA ALA A 11 -0.54 -8.13 -0.85
C ALA A 11 0.65 -8.85 -1.50
N ALA A 12 0.43 -9.50 -2.65
CA ALA A 12 1.50 -10.14 -3.42
C ALA A 12 2.50 -9.12 -3.98
N THR A 13 2.01 -8.03 -4.57
CA THR A 13 2.87 -6.94 -5.10
C THR A 13 3.69 -6.28 -3.99
N MET A 14 3.07 -6.03 -2.83
CA MET A 14 3.73 -5.49 -1.64
C MET A 14 4.88 -6.38 -1.17
N THR A 15 4.61 -7.68 -1.05
CA THR A 15 5.59 -8.68 -0.61
C THR A 15 6.79 -8.73 -1.57
N LEU A 16 6.53 -8.67 -2.88
CA LEU A 16 7.59 -8.65 -3.88
C LEU A 16 8.46 -7.40 -3.75
N ILE A 17 7.85 -6.22 -3.64
CA ILE A 17 8.57 -4.95 -3.56
C ILE A 17 9.38 -4.84 -2.27
N GLN A 18 8.83 -5.33 -1.16
CA GLN A 18 9.58 -5.42 0.09
C GLN A 18 10.84 -6.29 -0.08
N GLY A 19 10.72 -7.46 -0.70
CA GLY A 19 11.86 -8.31 -1.00
C GLY A 19 12.93 -7.62 -1.87
N LEU A 20 12.53 -6.72 -2.78
CA LEU A 20 13.46 -5.92 -3.58
C LEU A 20 14.12 -4.80 -2.78
N ILE A 21 13.40 -4.20 -1.82
CA ILE A 21 13.96 -3.21 -0.89
C ILE A 21 15.00 -3.87 0.01
N ASP A 22 14.68 -5.04 0.58
CA ASP A 22 15.58 -5.75 1.51
C ASP A 22 16.86 -6.24 0.81
N GLN A 23 16.78 -6.54 -0.48
CA GLN A 23 17.94 -6.86 -1.33
C GLN A 23 18.74 -5.61 -1.76
N GLY A 24 18.33 -4.40 -1.36
CA GLY A 24 18.94 -3.14 -1.76
C GLY A 24 18.75 -2.81 -3.24
N THR A 25 17.86 -3.52 -3.94
CA THR A 25 17.58 -3.31 -5.38
C THR A 25 16.63 -2.14 -5.59
N VAL A 26 15.73 -1.89 -4.64
CA VAL A 26 14.82 -0.75 -4.64
C VAL A 26 15.10 0.14 -3.44
N ASP A 27 15.29 1.42 -3.72
CA ASP A 27 15.43 2.46 -2.70
C ASP A 27 14.04 2.86 -2.19
N ARG A 28 13.82 2.65 -0.89
CA ARG A 28 12.56 2.89 -0.20
C ARG A 28 12.08 4.35 -0.31
N ASP A 29 12.99 5.31 -0.17
CA ASP A 29 12.65 6.73 -0.18
C ASP A 29 12.31 7.19 -1.59
N LYS A 30 13.04 6.69 -2.59
CA LYS A 30 12.71 6.95 -4.00
C LYS A 30 11.37 6.33 -4.40
N LEU A 31 11.04 5.18 -3.85
CA LEU A 31 9.75 4.54 -4.09
C LEU A 31 8.58 5.32 -3.46
N ASP A 32 8.71 5.82 -2.22
CA ASP A 32 7.71 6.72 -1.63
C ASP A 32 7.54 8.00 -2.46
N ALA A 33 8.65 8.61 -2.91
CA ALA A 33 8.61 9.80 -3.74
C ALA A 33 7.89 9.55 -5.09
N PHE A 34 8.11 8.39 -5.70
CA PHE A 34 7.39 7.98 -6.90
C PHE A 34 5.87 7.90 -6.64
N PHE A 35 5.45 7.22 -5.57
CA PHE A 35 4.03 7.11 -5.25
C PHE A 35 3.40 8.46 -4.89
N ALA A 36 4.15 9.34 -4.23
CA ALA A 36 3.74 10.72 -3.99
C ALA A 36 3.36 11.43 -5.30
N GLY A 37 4.27 11.38 -6.28
CA GLY A 37 4.06 11.98 -7.59
C GLY A 37 2.88 11.36 -8.33
N PHE A 38 2.76 10.03 -8.29
CA PHE A 38 1.66 9.31 -8.92
C PHE A 38 0.30 9.71 -8.33
N VAL A 39 0.16 9.75 -7.00
CA VAL A 39 -1.08 10.14 -6.32
C VAL A 39 -1.47 11.59 -6.62
N CYS A 40 -0.49 12.50 -6.70
CA CYS A 40 -0.73 13.89 -7.10
C CYS A 40 -1.30 14.01 -8.52
N GLN A 41 -0.97 13.09 -9.42
CA GLN A 41 -1.43 13.10 -10.81
C GLN A 41 -2.76 12.36 -11.04
N LEU A 42 -3.19 11.53 -10.09
CA LEU A 42 -4.49 10.88 -10.20
C LEU A 42 -5.62 11.93 -10.30
N PRO A 43 -6.69 11.69 -11.08
CA PRO A 43 -7.92 12.46 -10.97
C PRO A 43 -8.48 12.39 -9.54
N HIS A 44 -9.18 13.42 -9.09
CA HIS A 44 -9.83 13.41 -7.77
C HIS A 44 -11.31 13.02 -7.94
N THR A 45 -11.56 11.74 -8.17
CA THR A 45 -12.91 11.19 -8.38
C THR A 45 -13.21 10.05 -7.42
N ARG A 46 -14.50 9.71 -7.25
CA ARG A 46 -14.93 8.54 -6.45
C ARG A 46 -14.28 7.24 -6.93
N ASP A 47 -14.11 7.08 -8.24
CA ASP A 47 -13.51 5.89 -8.84
C ASP A 47 -12.03 5.72 -8.47
N THR A 48 -11.31 6.85 -8.31
CA THR A 48 -9.89 6.84 -7.92
C THR A 48 -9.64 6.81 -6.41
N LEU A 49 -10.69 7.00 -5.59
CA LEU A 49 -10.56 7.14 -4.14
C LEU A 49 -9.96 5.88 -3.50
N GLY A 50 -10.43 4.69 -3.91
CA GLY A 50 -9.92 3.42 -3.39
C GLY A 50 -8.43 3.22 -3.67
N LEU A 51 -7.99 3.55 -4.89
CA LEU A 51 -6.58 3.47 -5.28
C LEU A 51 -5.71 4.44 -4.47
N ARG A 52 -6.18 5.67 -4.23
CA ARG A 52 -5.47 6.65 -3.40
C ARG A 52 -5.26 6.16 -1.98
N LEU A 53 -6.32 5.63 -1.35
CA LEU A 53 -6.27 5.12 0.02
C LEU A 53 -5.26 3.97 0.16
N VAL A 54 -5.25 3.03 -0.78
CA VAL A 54 -4.29 1.91 -0.78
C VAL A 54 -2.84 2.42 -0.90
N ILE A 55 -2.59 3.36 -1.83
CA ILE A 55 -1.24 3.89 -2.04
C ILE A 55 -0.78 4.72 -0.85
N ASP A 56 -1.65 5.54 -0.27
CA ASP A 56 -1.27 6.36 0.90
C ASP A 56 -0.90 5.49 2.11
N GLN A 57 -1.62 4.40 2.34
CA GLN A 57 -1.26 3.47 3.40
C GLN A 57 0.04 2.71 3.11
N TRP A 58 0.30 2.40 1.85
CA TRP A 58 1.58 1.80 1.48
C TRP A 58 2.75 2.77 1.70
N ARG A 59 2.58 4.04 1.33
CA ARG A 59 3.56 5.09 1.58
C ARG A 59 3.84 5.28 3.06
N GLU A 60 2.80 5.23 3.88
CA GLU A 60 2.97 5.23 5.35
C GLU A 60 3.84 4.05 5.79
N GLY A 61 3.62 2.87 5.24
CA GLY A 61 4.43 1.70 5.54
C GLY A 61 5.88 1.77 5.09
N LEU A 62 6.13 2.36 3.91
CA LEU A 62 7.48 2.63 3.44
C LEU A 62 8.20 3.60 4.40
N ARG A 63 7.52 4.66 4.87
CA ARG A 63 8.12 5.67 5.75
C ARG A 63 8.34 5.21 7.18
N SER A 64 7.41 4.43 7.72
CA SER A 64 7.50 3.95 9.10
C SER A 64 8.64 2.95 9.29
N GLY A 65 9.07 2.30 8.19
CA GLY A 65 10.05 1.22 8.24
C GLY A 65 9.58 0.06 9.10
N GLU A 66 8.26 -0.04 9.32
CA GLU A 66 7.65 -1.07 10.15
C GLU A 66 7.90 -2.46 9.56
N ASP A 67 7.94 -3.43 10.47
CA ASP A 67 8.09 -4.83 10.12
C ASP A 67 6.96 -5.29 9.19
N ASP A 68 7.33 -6.13 8.23
CA ASP A 68 6.52 -6.57 7.10
C ASP A 68 5.19 -7.26 7.53
N GLY A 69 5.16 -7.84 8.74
CA GLY A 69 3.93 -8.37 9.34
C GLY A 69 2.88 -7.29 9.66
N VAL A 70 3.33 -6.12 10.12
CA VAL A 70 2.46 -5.00 10.53
C VAL A 70 1.85 -4.31 9.31
N LEU A 71 2.65 -4.14 8.25
CA LEU A 71 2.19 -3.52 7.00
C LEU A 71 1.14 -4.36 6.30
N ARG A 72 1.34 -5.68 6.22
CA ARG A 72 0.34 -6.61 5.69
C ARG A 72 -0.95 -6.55 6.51
N GLN A 73 -0.85 -6.56 7.83
CA GLN A 73 -2.03 -6.52 8.70
C GLN A 73 -2.86 -5.24 8.47
N ARG A 74 -2.23 -4.06 8.46
CA ARG A 74 -2.93 -2.77 8.24
C ARG A 74 -3.56 -2.68 6.86
N LEU A 75 -2.87 -3.15 5.83
CA LEU A 75 -3.40 -3.20 4.47
C LEU A 75 -4.67 -4.06 4.42
N PHE A 76 -4.66 -5.24 5.06
CA PHE A 76 -5.86 -6.10 5.12
C PHE A 76 -7.00 -5.48 5.96
N GLU A 77 -6.69 -4.70 6.99
CA GLU A 77 -7.68 -3.97 7.80
C GLU A 77 -8.41 -2.89 6.99
N VAL A 78 -7.70 -2.11 6.18
CA VAL A 78 -8.33 -1.08 5.33
C VAL A 78 -9.19 -1.68 4.24
N ILE A 79 -8.75 -2.77 3.61
CA ILE A 79 -9.56 -3.43 2.59
C ILE A 79 -10.75 -4.20 3.22
N LYS A 80 -10.77 -4.40 4.54
CA LYS A 80 -11.95 -4.89 5.30
C LYS A 80 -12.91 -3.78 5.74
N GLY A 81 -12.59 -2.50 5.51
CA GLY A 81 -13.44 -1.36 5.89
C GLY A 81 -13.00 -0.63 7.17
N GLY A 82 -11.77 -0.84 7.63
CA GLY A 82 -11.23 -0.20 8.84
C GLY A 82 -11.50 -1.00 10.11
N ARG A 83 -10.77 -0.68 11.20
CA ARG A 83 -11.03 -1.21 12.54
C ARG A 83 -12.50 -0.98 12.86
N GLN A 84 -13.28 -2.04 13.03
CA GLN A 84 -14.48 -1.93 13.84
C GLN A 84 -14.02 -1.55 15.25
N PRO A 85 -14.47 -0.42 15.81
CA PRO A 85 -14.38 -0.26 17.24
C PRO A 85 -15.23 -1.37 17.87
N ASP A 86 -14.68 -1.98 18.93
CA ASP A 86 -15.34 -3.04 19.71
C ASP A 86 -16.78 -2.70 20.10
#